data_AF-A0A7C3GN88-F1
#
_entry.id   AF-A0A7C3GN88-F1
#
_cell.length_a   1.000
_cell.length_b   1.000
_cell.length_c   1.000
_cell.angle_alpha   90.00
_cell.angle_beta   90.00
_cell.angle_gamma   90.00
#
_symmetry.space_group_name_H-M   'P 1'
#
loop_
_entity.id
_entity.type
_entity.pdbx_description
1 polymer ?
#
loop_
_entity_poly.entity_id
_entity_poly.type
_entity_poly.pdbx_seq_one_letter_code
_entity_poly.pdbx_strand_id
1 'polypeptide(L)' 'MKELIEYMAKALVDDPDQVHVEEIEGTSATIYELRVAPED' A
#
# COMPACT_ATOMS: atom_id res chain seq x y z
N MET A 1 -1.18 8.60 6.77
CA MET A 1 0.03 7.80 6.45
C MET A 1 -0.19 6.96 5.20
N LYS A 2 -1.34 6.29 5.08
CA LYS A 2 -1.77 5.50 3.93
C LYS A 2 -1.49 6.16 2.57
N GLU A 3 -1.93 7.39 2.34
CA GLU A 3 -1.75 8.10 1.06
C GLU A 3 -0.27 8.27 0.66
N LEU A 4 0.62 8.48 1.62
CA LEU A 4 2.05 8.60 1.37
C LEU A 4 2.66 7.24 0.95
N ILE A 5 2.25 6.17 1.64
CA ILE A 5 2.68 4.79 1.32
C ILE A 5 2.20 4.41 -0.08
N GLU A 6 0.93 4.71 -0.39
CA GLU A 6 0.35 4.46 -1.71
C GLU A 6 1.06 5.25 -2.82
N TYR A 7 1.31 6.55 -2.59
CA TYR A 7 2.06 7.38 -3.53
C TYR A 7 3.47 6.84 -3.80
N MET A 8 4.18 6.42 -2.74
CA MET A 8 5.52 5.85 -2.88
C MET A 8 5.51 4.52 -3.64
N ALA A 9 4.57 3.62 -3.31
CA ALA A 9 4.45 2.33 -3.99
C ALA A 9 4.12 2.51 -5.49
N LYS A 10 3.18 3.40 -5.82
CA LYS A 10 2.83 3.74 -7.21
C LYS A 10 4.00 4.28 -8.02
N ALA A 11 4.97 4.92 -7.38
CA ALA A 11 6.16 5.44 -8.07
C ALA A 11 7.24 4.37 -8.34
N LEU A 12 7.10 3.17 -7.77
CA LEU A 12 8.14 2.13 -7.79
C LEU A 12 7.78 0.87 -8.61
N VAL A 13 6.52 0.70 -8.98
CA VAL A 13 6.00 -0.50 -9.67
C VAL A 13 5.68 -0.23 -11.15
N ASP A 14 5.55 -1.30 -11.93
CA ASP A 14 5.19 -1.25 -13.35
C ASP A 14 3.69 -0.97 -13.56
N ASP A 15 2.82 -1.50 -12.69
CA ASP A 15 1.37 -1.24 -12.72
C ASP A 15 0.89 -0.47 -11.46
N PRO A 16 0.93 0.88 -11.49
CA PRO A 16 0.50 1.70 -10.36
C PRO A 16 -1.00 1.59 -10.05
N ASP A 17 -1.83 1.16 -11.00
CA ASP A 17 -3.28 1.04 -10.79
C ASP A 17 -3.64 -0.19 -9.94
N GLN A 18 -2.73 -1.17 -9.85
CA GLN A 18 -2.87 -2.36 -9.00
C GLN A 18 -2.29 -2.18 -7.60
N VAL A 19 -1.82 -0.98 -7.24
CA VAL A 19 -1.38 -0.67 -5.88
C VAL A 19 -2.58 -0.39 -4.98
N HIS A 20 -2.75 -1.20 -3.94
CA HIS A 20 -3.76 -1.02 -2.91
C HIS A 20 -3.14 -0.99 -1.52
N VAL A 21 -3.54 0.00 -0.71
CA VAL A 21 -3.13 0.08 0.70
C VAL A 21 -4.36 0.02 1.59
N GLU A 22 -4.39 -0.93 2.53
CA GLU A 22 -5.41 -1.05 3.56
C GLU A 22 -4.84 -0.62 4.92
N GLU A 23 -5.60 0.17 5.67
CA GLU A 23 -5.25 0.57 7.02
C GLU A 23 -6.12 -0.21 8.00
N ILE A 24 -5.48 -1.00 8.85
CA ILE A 24 -6.12 -1.87 9.83
C ILE A 24 -5.77 -1.34 11.21
N GLU A 25 -6.76 -0.77 11.90
CA GLU A 25 -6.61 -0.31 13.27
C GLU A 25 -6.64 -1.50 14.24
N GLY A 26 -5.51 -1.75 14.90
CA GLY A 26 -5.38 -2.71 15.98
C GLY A 26 -5.37 -2.05 17.35
N THR A 27 -5.49 -2.85 18.40
CA THR A 27 -5.60 -2.35 19.79
C THR A 27 -4.33 -1.66 20.29
N SER A 28 -3.16 -2.04 19.76
CA SER A 28 -1.85 -1.52 20.20
C SER A 28 -1.01 -0.93 19.06
N ALA A 29 -1.44 -1.10 17.81
CA ALA A 29 -0.70 -0.67 16.64
C ALA A 29 -1.64 -0.53 15.44
N THR A 30 -1.26 0.34 14.50
CA THR A 30 -1.87 0.45 13.19
C THR A 30 -1.06 -0.35 12.19
N ILE A 31 -1.72 -1.22 11.43
CA ILE A 31 -1.11 -2.02 10.37
C ILE A 31 -1.50 -1.40 9.02
N TYR A 32 -0.52 -1.23 8.14
CA TYR A 32 -0.74 -0.85 6.75
C TYR A 32 -0.40 -2.03 5.86
N GLU A 33 -1.40 -2.65 5.25
CA GLU A 33 -1.22 -3.75 4.32
C GLU A 33 -1.13 -3.21 2.89
N LEU A 34 -0.01 -3.45 2.21
CA LEU A 34 0.24 -3.05 0.83
C LEU A 34 0.12 -4.27 -0.07
N ARG A 35 -0.70 -4.17 -1.12
CA ARG A 35 -0.82 -5.17 -2.20
C ARG A 35 -0.47 -4.49 -3.53
N VAL A 36 0.27 -5.19 -4.37
CA VAL A 36 0.70 -4.76 -5.71
C VAL A 36 0.41 -5.87 -6.71
N ALA A 37 0.64 -5.65 -8.01
CA ALA A 37 0.46 -6.68 -9.00
C ALA A 37 1.36 -7.90 -8.70
N PRO A 38 0.94 -9.14 -9.01
CA PRO A 38 1.76 -10.33 -8.76
C PRO A 38 3.09 -10.37 -9.51
N GLU A 39 3.21 -9.56 -10.57
CA GLU A 39 4.36 -9.46 -11.46
C GLU A 39 5.32 -8.33 -11.12
N ASP A 40 4.94 -7.47 -10.15
CA ASP A 40 5.76 -6.39 -9.57
C ASP A 40 6.64 -6.85 -8.39
#